data_AF-A0AAE3M9R7-F1
#
_entry.id   AF-A0AAE3M9R7-F1
#
_cell.length_a   1.000
_cell.length_b   1.000
_cell.length_c   1.000
_cell.angle_alpha   90.00
_cell.angle_beta   90.00
_cell.angle_gamma   90.00
#
_symmetry.space_group_name_H-M   'P 1'
#
loop_
_entity.id
_entity.type
_entity.pdbx_description
1 polymer ?
#
loop_
_entity_poly.entity_id
_entity_poly.type
_entity_poly.pdbx_seq_one_letter_code
_entity_poly.pdbx_strand_id
1 'polypeptide(L)'
;NDPIYQNTRNFVWSKDNPYFFTGSAGEGIGGPHIGYDMVWPMSIMMKAFTSQDDEEIKTCIKMLMDTDAGTGFMHESFHKDDATNFTREWFAWQNTLFGELIIKLVNEGKVELLNSL
;
A
#
# COMPACT_ATOMS: atom_id res chain seq x y z
N ASN A 1 -19.75 0.24 3.35
CA ASN A 1 -20.77 0.47 2.29
C ASN A 1 -21.35 1.88 2.30
N ASP A 2 -20.81 2.81 3.11
CA ASP A 2 -21.21 4.21 3.04
C ASP A 2 -20.86 4.79 1.65
N PRO A 3 -21.82 5.35 0.90
CA PRO A 3 -21.57 5.89 -0.43
C PRO A 3 -20.64 7.11 -0.41
N ILE A 4 -20.65 7.93 0.64
CA ILE A 4 -19.74 9.07 0.77
C ILE A 4 -18.31 8.56 0.91
N TYR A 5 -18.09 7.54 1.75
CA TYR A 5 -16.79 6.89 1.88
C TYR A 5 -16.28 6.33 0.54
N GLN A 6 -17.14 5.65 -0.23
CA GLN A 6 -16.74 5.09 -1.53
C GLN A 6 -16.34 6.18 -2.54
N ASN A 7 -17.09 7.29 -2.58
CA ASN A 7 -16.74 8.45 -3.40
C ASN A 7 -15.38 9.04 -2.98
N THR A 8 -15.14 9.18 -1.67
CA THR A 8 -13.86 9.64 -1.14
C THR A 8 -12.73 8.68 -1.49
N ARG A 9 -12.94 7.37 -1.36
CA ARG A 9 -11.95 6.33 -1.70
C ARG A 9 -11.49 6.44 -3.15
N ASN A 10 -12.44 6.66 -4.06
CA ASN A 10 -12.13 6.86 -5.48
C ASN A 10 -11.37 8.17 -5.74
N PHE A 11 -11.77 9.26 -5.07
CA PHE A 11 -11.09 10.55 -5.19
C PHE A 11 -9.65 10.52 -4.65
N VAL A 12 -9.43 9.94 -3.47
CA VAL A 12 -8.08 9.94 -2.86
C VAL A 12 -7.10 9.02 -3.59
N TRP A 13 -7.61 8.02 -4.30
CA TRP A 13 -6.84 7.12 -5.16
C TRP A 13 -6.90 7.54 -6.65
N SER A 14 -6.92 8.85 -6.92
CA SER A 14 -6.86 9.41 -8.27
C SER A 14 -5.86 10.56 -8.33
N LYS A 15 -5.50 10.96 -9.56
CA LYS A 15 -4.62 12.13 -9.80
C LYS A 15 -5.24 13.47 -9.38
N ASP A 16 -6.52 13.49 -8.98
CA ASP A 16 -7.16 14.68 -8.42
C ASP A 16 -6.71 14.94 -6.98
N ASN A 17 -6.24 13.90 -6.27
CA ASN A 17 -5.52 14.05 -5.01
C ASN A 17 -4.07 14.50 -5.30
N PRO A 18 -3.65 15.69 -4.84
CA PRO A 18 -2.30 16.21 -5.12
C PRO A 18 -1.16 15.36 -4.55
N TYR A 19 -1.46 14.43 -3.64
CA TYR A 19 -0.48 13.52 -3.04
C TYR A 19 -0.69 12.06 -3.43
N PHE A 20 -1.49 11.81 -4.47
CA PHE A 20 -1.50 10.50 -5.13
C PHE A 20 -0.46 10.48 -6.24
N PHE A 21 0.43 9.49 -6.20
CA PHE A 21 1.52 9.32 -7.15
C PHE A 21 1.38 7.96 -7.83
N THR A 22 1.72 7.91 -9.12
CA THR A 22 1.72 6.68 -9.93
C THR A 22 2.93 6.71 -10.86
N GLY A 23 3.69 5.62 -10.88
CA GLY A 23 4.97 5.50 -11.59
C GLY A 23 5.30 4.05 -11.93
N SER A 24 6.52 3.80 -12.39
CA SER A 24 6.93 2.46 -12.86
C SER A 24 7.07 1.40 -11.77
N ALA A 25 7.37 1.79 -10.53
CA ALA A 25 7.50 0.88 -9.40
C ALA A 25 6.16 0.64 -8.68
N GLY A 26 5.22 1.58 -8.74
CA GLY A 26 3.90 1.43 -8.15
C GLY A 26 3.12 2.73 -8.04
N GLU A 27 2.02 2.67 -7.30
CA GLU A 27 1.16 3.82 -7.05
C GLU A 27 0.59 3.83 -5.64
N GLY A 28 0.25 5.02 -5.17
CA GLY A 28 -0.39 5.20 -3.88
C GLY A 28 -0.30 6.63 -3.39
N ILE A 29 -0.66 6.80 -2.12
CA ILE A 29 -0.74 8.12 -1.50
C ILE A 29 0.52 8.34 -0.64
N GLY A 30 1.09 9.53 -0.76
CA GLY A 30 2.15 10.03 0.12
C GLY A 30 1.68 11.25 0.92
N GLY A 31 2.51 12.30 0.94
CA GLY A 31 2.15 13.56 1.59
C GLY A 31 3.29 14.57 1.57
N PRO A 32 3.06 15.80 2.03
CA PRO A 32 4.07 16.86 2.02
C PRO A 32 5.24 16.61 2.99
N HIS A 33 5.14 15.59 3.85
CA HIS A 33 6.17 15.29 4.85
C HIS A 33 7.48 14.81 4.23
N ILE A 34 7.42 13.95 3.20
CA ILE A 34 8.61 13.54 2.44
C ILE A 34 8.71 14.32 1.13
N GLY A 35 7.57 14.69 0.53
CA GLY A 35 7.51 15.47 -0.70
C GLY A 35 6.91 14.68 -1.86
N TYR A 36 7.18 15.17 -3.07
CA TYR A 36 6.55 14.65 -4.29
C TYR A 36 7.11 13.29 -4.67
N ASP A 37 6.27 12.50 -5.37
CA ASP A 37 6.62 11.21 -5.96
C ASP A 37 6.96 10.08 -4.97
N MET A 38 6.88 10.35 -3.66
CA MET A 38 7.16 9.37 -2.60
C MET A 38 5.85 8.74 -2.10
N VAL A 39 5.60 7.50 -2.53
CA VAL A 39 4.44 6.70 -2.15
C VAL A 39 4.67 6.07 -0.78
N TRP A 40 3.66 6.06 0.09
CA TRP A 40 3.76 5.41 1.41
C TRP A 40 3.14 4.01 1.35
N PRO A 41 3.87 2.93 1.73
CA PRO A 41 3.31 1.58 1.88
C PRO A 41 2.05 1.53 2.75
N MET A 42 1.95 2.42 3.74
CA MET A 42 0.74 2.60 4.56
C MET A 42 -0.53 2.78 3.73
N SER A 43 -0.47 3.58 2.66
CA SER A 43 -1.64 3.86 1.83
C SER A 43 -2.12 2.62 1.08
N ILE A 44 -1.18 1.79 0.61
CA ILE A 44 -1.43 0.53 -0.09
C ILE A 44 -2.00 -0.51 0.90
N MET A 45 -1.42 -0.61 2.11
CA MET A 45 -1.97 -1.44 3.18
C MET A 45 -3.40 -1.04 3.53
N MET A 46 -3.66 0.26 3.73
CA MET A 46 -5.02 0.75 4.03
C MET A 46 -6.01 0.48 2.91
N LYS A 47 -5.56 0.58 1.65
CA LYS A 47 -6.38 0.20 0.49
C LYS A 47 -6.78 -1.28 0.56
N ALA A 48 -5.85 -2.17 0.89
CA ALA A 48 -6.12 -3.59 1.11
C ALA A 48 -7.06 -3.84 2.31
N PHE A 49 -6.79 -3.22 3.48
CA PHE A 49 -7.62 -3.36 4.68
C PHE A 49 -9.08 -2.98 4.47
N THR A 50 -9.32 -2.00 3.59
CA THR A 50 -10.66 -1.45 3.31
C THR A 50 -11.27 -2.00 2.03
N SER A 51 -10.60 -2.95 1.38
CA SER A 51 -11.08 -3.56 0.14
C SER A 51 -12.21 -4.56 0.41
N GLN A 52 -13.08 -4.70 -0.59
CA GLN A 52 -14.09 -5.75 -0.68
C GLN A 52 -13.88 -6.62 -1.93
N ASP A 53 -12.76 -6.44 -2.63
CA ASP A 53 -12.41 -7.11 -3.88
C ASP A 53 -11.07 -7.85 -3.72
N ASP A 54 -11.11 -9.17 -3.94
CA ASP A 54 -9.96 -10.05 -3.76
C ASP A 54 -8.83 -9.73 -4.75
N GLU A 55 -9.15 -9.30 -5.97
CA GLU A 55 -8.12 -8.91 -6.95
C GLU A 55 -7.45 -7.58 -6.56
N GLU A 56 -8.20 -6.67 -5.94
CA GLU A 56 -7.64 -5.43 -5.40
C GLU A 56 -6.71 -5.71 -4.21
N ILE A 57 -7.11 -6.61 -3.31
CA ILE A 57 -6.26 -7.06 -2.19
C ILE A 57 -4.97 -7.68 -2.76
N LYS A 58 -5.10 -8.62 -3.69
CA LYS A 58 -3.96 -9.30 -4.33
C LYS A 58 -2.98 -8.31 -4.95
N THR A 59 -3.50 -7.33 -5.69
CA THR A 59 -2.70 -6.27 -6.30
C THR A 59 -1.94 -5.45 -5.24
N CYS A 60 -2.60 -5.11 -4.12
CA CYS A 60 -1.96 -4.36 -3.04
C CYS A 60 -0.85 -5.18 -2.36
N ILE A 61 -1.10 -6.46 -2.04
CA ILE A 61 -0.08 -7.31 -1.40
C ILE A 61 1.13 -7.49 -2.32
N LYS A 62 0.90 -7.75 -3.61
CA LYS A 62 1.99 -7.87 -4.59
C LYS A 62 2.82 -6.59 -4.68
N MET A 63 2.18 -5.43 -4.73
CA MET A 63 2.88 -4.14 -4.76
C MET A 63 3.72 -3.92 -3.49
N LEU A 64 3.22 -4.31 -2.31
CA LEU A 64 4.01 -4.22 -1.06
C LEU A 64 5.24 -5.13 -1.09
N MET A 65 5.13 -6.31 -1.69
CA MET A 65 6.26 -7.24 -1.87
C MET A 65 7.28 -6.73 -2.88
N ASP A 66 6.81 -6.12 -3.98
CA ASP A 66 7.68 -5.68 -5.08
C ASP A 66 8.35 -4.31 -4.80
N THR A 67 7.93 -3.59 -3.76
CA THR A 67 8.43 -2.23 -3.43
C THR A 67 9.20 -2.14 -2.10
N ASP A 68 9.67 -3.27 -1.56
CA ASP A 68 10.47 -3.34 -0.34
C ASP A 68 11.99 -3.17 -0.58
N ALA A 69 12.42 -2.93 -1.83
CA ALA A 69 13.83 -2.87 -2.23
C ALA A 69 14.67 -4.12 -1.85
N GLY A 70 14.03 -5.27 -1.65
CA GLY A 70 14.66 -6.52 -1.23
C GLY A 70 15.05 -6.56 0.25
N THR A 71 14.56 -5.64 1.09
CA THR A 71 14.92 -5.58 2.51
C THR A 71 14.10 -6.53 3.38
N GLY A 72 12.92 -6.96 2.93
CA GLY A 72 11.96 -7.73 3.73
C GLY A 72 11.22 -6.91 4.80
N PHE A 73 11.32 -5.57 4.76
CA PHE A 73 10.68 -4.67 5.72
C PHE A 73 9.81 -3.61 5.04
N MET A 74 8.84 -3.08 5.79
CA MET A 74 8.05 -1.94 5.33
C MET A 74 8.77 -0.62 5.64
N HIS A 75 8.93 0.18 4.61
CA HIS A 75 9.49 1.53 4.68
C HIS A 75 8.42 2.58 4.96
N GLU A 76 8.84 3.81 5.27
CA GLU A 76 7.91 4.94 5.38
C GLU A 76 7.41 5.39 4.01
N SER A 77 8.33 5.49 3.05
CA SER A 77 8.00 5.82 1.67
C SER A 77 8.98 5.20 0.69
N PHE A 78 8.57 5.07 -0.57
CA PHE A 78 9.41 4.70 -1.71
C PHE A 78 9.11 5.59 -2.92
N HIS A 79 10.09 5.86 -3.76
CA HIS A 79 9.89 6.67 -4.96
C HIS A 79 9.07 5.89 -6.00
N LYS A 80 8.02 6.51 -6.56
CA LYS A 80 7.05 5.87 -7.47
C LYS A 80 7.66 5.15 -8.68
N ASP A 81 8.85 5.57 -9.11
CA ASP A 81 9.56 5.02 -10.26
C ASP A 81 10.74 4.10 -9.87
N ASP A 82 11.19 4.13 -8.62
CA ASP A 82 12.35 3.37 -8.13
C ASP A 82 12.21 3.08 -6.62
N ALA A 83 11.77 1.87 -6.29
CA ALA A 83 11.55 1.47 -4.91
C ALA A 83 12.83 1.41 -4.06
N THR A 84 14.02 1.37 -4.68
CA THR A 84 15.30 1.38 -3.95
C THR A 84 15.60 2.74 -3.34
N ASN A 85 14.96 3.81 -3.82
CA ASN A 85 14.94 5.10 -3.17
C ASN A 85 13.78 5.17 -2.16
N PHE A 86 14.05 4.74 -0.93
CA PHE A 86 13.07 4.70 0.15
C PHE A 86 13.51 5.49 1.38
N THR A 87 12.56 5.79 2.27
CA THR A 87 12.85 6.41 3.58
C THR A 87 12.55 5.46 4.74
N ARG A 88 13.40 5.55 5.78
CA ARG A 88 13.31 4.78 7.04
C ARG A 88 13.34 3.26 6.84
N GLU A 89 14.56 2.72 6.80
CA GLU A 89 14.83 1.27 6.79
C GLU A 89 14.22 0.52 7.99
N TRP A 90 14.09 1.20 9.14
CA TRP A 90 13.50 0.62 10.35
C TRP A 90 12.30 1.43 10.80
N PHE A 91 11.11 0.94 10.48
CA PHE A 91 9.86 1.56 10.88
C PHE A 91 8.88 0.55 11.47
N ALA A 92 9.05 0.27 12.77
CA ALA A 92 8.34 -0.81 13.47
C ALA A 92 6.80 -0.74 13.36
N TRP A 93 6.21 0.46 13.33
CA TRP A 93 4.77 0.59 13.14
C TRP A 93 4.32 0.01 11.79
N GLN A 94 5.06 0.28 10.70
CA GLN A 94 4.70 -0.22 9.37
C GLN A 94 4.90 -1.73 9.28
N ASN A 95 5.95 -2.26 9.90
CA ASN A 95 6.17 -3.70 10.00
C ASN A 95 5.01 -4.39 10.72
N THR A 96 4.55 -3.83 11.85
CA THR A 96 3.40 -4.36 12.59
C THR A 96 2.13 -4.31 11.73
N LEU A 97 1.90 -3.21 11.03
CA LEU A 97 0.70 -3.03 10.19
C LEU A 97 0.64 -4.04 9.03
N PHE A 98 1.78 -4.36 8.43
CA PHE A 98 1.87 -5.40 7.41
C PHE A 98 1.61 -6.80 8.00
N GLY A 99 2.21 -7.12 9.15
CA GLY A 99 1.92 -8.36 9.85
C GLY A 99 0.44 -8.51 10.22
N GLU A 100 -0.18 -7.43 10.70
CA GLU A 100 -1.61 -7.37 11.00
C GLU A 100 -2.47 -7.63 9.75
N LEU A 101 -2.11 -7.03 8.60
CA LEU A 101 -2.82 -7.24 7.33
C LEU A 101 -2.80 -8.72 6.92
N ILE A 102 -1.64 -9.37 6.96
CA ILE A 102 -1.52 -10.78 6.60
C ILE A 102 -2.33 -11.66 7.57
N ILE A 103 -2.22 -11.42 8.89
CA ILE A 103 -2.98 -12.18 9.89
C ILE A 103 -4.49 -12.00 9.69
N LYS A 104 -4.96 -10.78 9.42
CA LYS A 104 -6.38 -10.51 9.11
C LYS A 104 -6.85 -11.34 7.93
N LEU A 105 -6.13 -11.31 6.82
CA LEU A 105 -6.52 -12.04 5.60
C LEU A 105 -6.55 -13.56 5.83
N VAL A 106 -5.58 -14.11 6.56
CA VAL A 106 -5.57 -15.53 6.93
C VAL A 106 -6.78 -15.87 7.81
N ASN A 107 -7.08 -15.06 8.83
CA ASN A 107 -8.21 -15.27 9.72
C ASN A 107 -9.57 -15.12 9.02
N GLU A 108 -9.64 -14.33 7.94
CA GLU A 108 -10.81 -14.19 7.07
C GLU A 108 -10.93 -15.32 6.02
N GLY A 109 -10.07 -16.33 6.08
CA GLY A 109 -10.10 -17.49 5.18
C GLY A 109 -9.51 -17.22 3.80
N LYS A 110 -8.78 -16.12 3.61
CA LYS A 110 -8.19 -15.71 2.33
C LYS A 110 -6.78 -16.26 2.10
N VAL A 111 -6.45 -17.40 2.71
CA VAL A 111 -5.12 -18.02 2.55
C VAL A 111 -4.85 -18.44 1.11
N GLU A 112 -5.85 -18.94 0.37
CA GLU A 112 -5.70 -19.33 -1.03
C GLU A 112 -5.41 -18.13 -1.94
N LEU A 113 -5.97 -16.96 -1.62
CA LEU A 113 -5.63 -15.71 -2.30
C LEU A 113 -4.15 -15.40 -2.13
N LEU A 114 -3.64 -15.46 -0.90
CA LEU A 114 -2.23 -15.22 -0.59
C LEU A 114 -1.31 -16.26 -1.24
N ASN A 115 -1.70 -17.53 -1.26
CA ASN A 115 -0.95 -18.61 -1.90
C ASN A 115 -0.88 -18.48 -3.44
N SER A 116 -1.66 -17.58 -4.03
CA SER A 116 -1.73 -17.36 -5.49
C SER A 116 -0.85 -16.20 -6.01
N LEU A 117 -0.09 -15.55 -5.12
CA LEU A 117 0.74 -14.37 -5.41
C LEU A 117 2.01 -14.67 -6.20
#